data_AF-A0A255ZI41-F1
#
_entry.id   AF-A0A255ZI41-F1
#
_cell.length_a   1.000
_cell.length_b   1.000
_cell.length_c   1.000
_cell.angle_alpha   90.00
_cell.angle_beta   90.00
_cell.angle_gamma   90.00
#
_symmetry.space_group_name_H-M   'P 1'
#
loop_
_entity.id
_entity.type
_entity.pdbx_description
1 polymer ?
#
loop_
_entity_poly.entity_id
_entity_poly.type
_entity_poly.pdbx_seq_one_letter_code
_entity_poly.pdbx_strand_id
1 'polypeptide(L)'
;MAAITSIDASQVGPFAAAITTLSADDTITFTPTKKQLLVLTNTTGGSLTATIDGSTGTTVNVAGVGSVDVSAGKAIAVPAGESRAVVLSTISAYCSGVVHITGAATLKAQLFDL
;
A
#
# COMPACT_ATOMS: atom_id res chain seq x y z
N MET A 1 -9.47 1.93 -11.75
CA MET A 1 -8.09 1.45 -11.83
C MET A 1 -7.17 2.54 -12.35
N ALA A 2 -6.73 3.40 -11.44
CA ALA A 2 -5.48 4.11 -11.67
C ALA A 2 -4.33 3.21 -11.18
N ALA A 3 -3.23 3.19 -11.94
CA ALA A 3 -1.99 2.62 -11.45
C ALA A 3 -1.24 3.73 -10.72
N ILE A 4 -0.95 3.55 -9.42
CA ILE A 4 -0.15 4.50 -8.67
C ILE A 4 1.31 4.25 -9.01
N THR A 5 1.93 5.23 -9.65
CA THR A 5 3.35 5.21 -9.97
C THR A 5 4.17 5.50 -8.72
N SER A 6 5.25 4.73 -8.50
CA SER A 6 6.19 5.04 -7.43
C SER A 6 6.96 6.33 -7.72
N ILE A 7 7.24 7.07 -6.66
CA ILE A 7 8.05 8.30 -6.68
C ILE A 7 9.45 7.93 -6.19
N ASP A 8 10.46 8.24 -6.99
CA ASP A 8 11.85 8.04 -6.60
C ASP A 8 12.25 9.06 -5.51
N ALA A 9 12.44 8.56 -4.29
CA ALA A 9 12.84 9.32 -3.12
C ALA A 9 14.37 9.30 -2.88
N SER A 10 15.16 8.79 -3.83
CA SER A 10 16.63 8.88 -3.80
C SER A 10 17.17 10.27 -4.17
N GLN A 11 16.27 11.20 -4.53
CA GLN A 11 16.63 12.55 -4.94
C GLN A 11 17.12 13.41 -3.76
N VAL A 12 18.14 14.21 -4.02
CA VAL A 12 18.71 15.15 -3.04
C VAL A 12 17.93 16.45 -3.06
N GLY A 13 17.34 16.83 -1.92
CA GLY A 13 16.56 18.06 -1.76
C GLY A 13 15.03 17.84 -1.80
N PRO A 14 14.22 18.90 -1.78
CA PRO A 14 12.77 18.77 -1.85
C PRO A 14 12.36 18.26 -3.24
N PHE A 15 11.56 17.19 -3.27
CA PHE A 15 11.01 16.62 -4.49
C PHE A 15 9.48 16.65 -4.48
N ALA A 16 8.87 16.64 -5.67
CA ALA A 16 7.43 16.64 -5.81
C ALA A 16 6.85 15.27 -5.42
N ALA A 17 6.05 15.24 -4.36
CA ALA A 17 5.36 14.03 -3.93
C ALA A 17 3.93 14.01 -4.50
N ALA A 18 3.78 13.53 -5.74
CA ALA A 18 2.48 13.45 -6.39
C ALA A 18 1.49 12.63 -5.54
N ILE A 19 0.32 13.21 -5.28
CA ILE A 19 -0.75 12.55 -4.52
C ILE A 19 -1.73 11.95 -5.51
N THR A 20 -2.02 10.65 -5.36
CA THR A 20 -3.09 9.99 -6.09
C THR A 20 -4.29 9.81 -5.17
N THR A 21 -5.45 10.26 -5.59
CA THR A 21 -6.71 9.96 -4.87
C THR A 21 -7.14 8.55 -5.26
N LEU A 22 -7.22 7.67 -4.27
CA LEU A 22 -7.71 6.30 -4.44
C LEU A 22 -9.18 6.30 -4.87
N SER A 23 -9.47 5.42 -5.81
CA SER A 23 -10.78 5.01 -6.30
C SER A 23 -11.21 3.70 -5.62
N ALA A 24 -12.22 3.03 -6.15
CA ALA A 24 -12.72 1.78 -5.57
C ALA A 24 -11.72 0.61 -5.70
N ASP A 25 -10.88 0.65 -6.75
CA ASP A 25 -9.82 -0.33 -7.02
C ASP A 25 -8.68 0.38 -7.77
N ASP A 26 -7.52 0.42 -7.13
CA ASP A 26 -6.28 0.91 -7.72
C ASP A 26 -5.17 -0.09 -7.53
N THR A 27 -4.18 -0.02 -8.42
CA THR A 27 -3.06 -0.97 -8.42
C THR A 27 -1.74 -0.26 -8.16
N ILE A 28 -0.87 -0.94 -7.42
CA ILE A 28 0.52 -0.52 -7.20
C ILE A 28 1.43 -1.66 -7.63
N THR A 29 2.62 -1.32 -8.13
CA THR A 29 3.64 -2.30 -8.44
C THR A 29 4.63 -2.39 -7.29
N PHE A 30 4.60 -3.51 -6.57
CA PHE A 30 5.58 -3.78 -5.53
C PHE A 30 6.89 -4.27 -6.15
N THR A 31 7.99 -3.58 -5.87
CA THR A 31 9.34 -3.97 -6.30
C THR A 31 10.10 -4.50 -5.09
N PRO A 32 10.23 -5.84 -4.93
CA PRO A 32 10.79 -6.44 -3.71
C PRO A 32 12.28 -6.12 -3.49
N THR A 33 12.99 -5.70 -4.54
CA THR A 33 14.40 -5.31 -4.46
C THR A 33 14.61 -3.89 -3.96
N LYS A 34 13.55 -3.09 -3.83
CA LYS A 34 13.58 -1.70 -3.35
C LYS A 34 12.80 -1.56 -2.05
N LYS A 35 13.18 -0.60 -1.21
CA LYS A 35 12.46 -0.32 0.02
C LYS A 35 11.32 0.66 -0.29
N GLN A 36 10.11 0.15 -0.47
CA GLN A 36 8.97 1.00 -0.81
C GLN A 36 8.16 1.42 0.42
N LEU A 37 7.77 2.70 0.47
CA LEU A 37 6.91 3.28 1.50
C LEU A 37 5.60 3.75 0.88
N LEU A 38 4.49 3.17 1.33
CA LEU A 38 3.16 3.62 0.99
C LEU A 38 2.63 4.53 2.09
N VAL A 39 2.30 5.76 1.75
CA VAL A 39 1.66 6.73 2.65
C VAL A 39 0.21 6.88 2.25
N LEU A 40 -0.67 6.64 3.22
CA LEU A 40 -2.11 6.69 3.09
C LEU A 40 -2.64 7.81 3.98
N THR A 41 -3.20 8.86 3.39
CA THR A 41 -3.72 10.04 4.09
C THR A 41 -5.23 10.11 3.92
N ASN A 42 -5.95 10.11 5.03
CA ASN A 42 -7.39 10.28 5.05
C ASN A 42 -7.74 11.73 5.38
N THR A 43 -8.26 12.46 4.38
CA THR A 43 -8.73 13.85 4.58
C THR A 43 -10.23 13.95 4.87
N THR A 44 -10.91 12.82 5.04
CA THR A 44 -12.35 12.77 5.31
C THR A 44 -12.65 12.79 6.81
N GLY A 45 -13.92 13.03 7.16
CA GLY A 45 -14.40 13.01 8.54
C GLY A 45 -14.68 11.61 9.12
N GLY A 46 -14.51 10.54 8.34
CA GLY A 46 -14.76 9.15 8.76
C GLY A 46 -13.49 8.30 8.68
N SER A 47 -13.39 7.24 9.47
CA SER A 47 -12.33 6.25 9.30
C SER A 47 -12.53 5.48 8.00
N LEU A 48 -11.47 5.37 7.20
CA LEU A 48 -11.45 4.60 5.96
C LEU A 48 -10.47 3.45 6.09
N THR A 49 -10.85 2.28 5.60
CA THR A 49 -10.01 1.08 5.67
C THR A 49 -9.58 0.70 4.26
N ALA A 50 -8.28 0.81 3.99
CA ALA A 50 -7.68 0.37 2.74
C ALA A 50 -7.24 -1.08 2.89
N THR A 51 -7.65 -1.98 2.00
CA THR A 51 -7.17 -3.36 1.96
C THR A 51 -6.13 -3.49 0.87
N ILE A 52 -4.92 -3.90 1.27
CA ILE A 52 -3.80 -4.17 0.36
C ILE A 52 -3.79 -5.66 0.06
N ASP A 53 -4.08 -6.04 -1.18
CA ASP A 53 -4.15 -7.43 -1.60
C ASP A 53 -3.26 -7.69 -2.81
N GLY A 54 -2.46 -8.76 -2.75
CA GLY A 54 -1.61 -9.17 -3.86
C GLY A 54 -2.37 -10.19 -4.71
N SER A 55 -2.49 -9.95 -6.02
CA SER A 55 -3.28 -10.79 -6.93
C SER A 55 -2.86 -12.27 -6.97
N THR A 56 -1.68 -12.60 -6.45
CA THR A 56 -1.14 -13.97 -6.36
C THR A 56 -0.86 -14.42 -4.92
N GLY A 57 -1.20 -13.59 -3.94
CA GLY A 57 -1.06 -13.92 -2.52
C GLY A 57 -2.04 -15.02 -2.16
N THR A 58 -1.52 -16.21 -1.84
CA THR A 58 -2.33 -17.34 -1.39
C THR A 58 -1.96 -17.69 0.05
N THR A 59 -0.93 -18.51 0.24
CA THR A 59 -0.42 -18.87 1.56
C THR A 59 1.08 -18.67 1.60
N VAL A 60 1.54 -17.91 2.59
CA VAL A 60 2.96 -17.68 2.81
C VAL A 60 3.37 -18.45 4.06
N ASN A 61 4.32 -19.37 3.89
CA ASN A 61 4.87 -20.11 5.02
C ASN A 61 5.89 -19.24 5.76
N VAL A 62 5.58 -18.87 6.99
CA VAL A 62 6.45 -18.06 7.84
C VAL A 62 7.18 -19.00 8.81
N ALA A 63 8.50 -19.05 8.71
CA ALA A 63 9.34 -19.88 9.59
C ALA A 63 9.07 -19.52 11.08
N GLY A 64 8.62 -20.50 11.86
CA GLY A 64 8.29 -20.34 13.28
C GLY A 64 6.83 -19.99 13.60
N VAL A 65 6.00 -19.69 12.59
CA VAL A 65 4.56 -19.40 12.77
C VAL A 65 3.69 -20.40 12.00
N GLY A 66 4.19 -20.96 10.90
CA GLY A 66 3.47 -21.87 10.03
C GLY A 66 2.87 -21.17 8.80
N SER A 67 1.89 -21.81 8.18
CA SER A 67 1.21 -21.26 7.00
C SER A 67 0.32 -20.09 7.40
N VAL A 68 0.60 -18.89 6.88
CA VAL A 68 -0.25 -17.71 7.03
C VAL A 68 -0.97 -17.48 5.71
N ASP A 69 -2.29 -17.53 5.75
CA ASP A 69 -3.12 -17.17 4.60
C ASP A 69 -3.08 -15.65 4.42
N VAL A 70 -2.63 -15.22 3.24
CA VAL A 70 -2.52 -13.82 2.85
C VAL A 70 -3.58 -13.44 1.81
N SER A 71 -4.44 -14.38 1.41
CA SER A 71 -5.47 -14.21 0.36
C SER A 71 -6.56 -13.21 0.73
N ALA A 72 -6.71 -12.85 2.01
CA ALA A 72 -7.65 -11.83 2.46
C ALA A 72 -7.08 -10.40 2.35
N GLY A 73 -5.81 -10.25 1.96
CA GLY A 73 -5.09 -8.99 2.00
C GLY A 73 -4.85 -8.44 3.41
N LYS A 74 -4.19 -7.29 3.48
CA LYS A 74 -3.94 -6.55 4.72
C LYS A 74 -4.84 -5.33 4.80
N ALA A 75 -5.81 -5.35 5.71
CA ALA A 75 -6.63 -4.20 6.04
C ALA A 75 -5.84 -3.17 6.88
N ILE A 76 -5.86 -1.92 6.44
CA ILE A 76 -5.18 -0.78 7.06
C ILE A 76 -6.22 0.30 7.32
N ALA A 77 -6.61 0.43 8.58
CA ALA A 77 -7.51 1.49 9.01
C ALA A 77 -6.75 2.81 9.14
N VAL A 78 -7.22 3.83 8.44
CA VAL A 78 -6.73 5.21 8.49
C VAL A 78 -7.81 6.08 9.12
N PRO A 79 -7.64 6.51 10.39
CA PRO A 79 -8.61 7.37 11.06
C PRO A 79 -8.85 8.69 10.32
N ALA A 80 -9.96 9.34 10.63
CA ALA A 80 -10.32 10.64 10.06
C ALA A 80 -9.22 11.69 10.30
N GLY A 81 -8.77 12.36 9.24
CA GLY A 81 -7.73 13.38 9.31
C GLY A 81 -6.30 12.85 9.56
N GLU A 82 -6.11 11.54 9.70
CA GLU A 82 -4.79 10.95 9.97
C GLU A 82 -4.11 10.43 8.70
N SER A 83 -2.79 10.25 8.81
CA SER A 83 -1.99 9.53 7.82
C SER A 83 -1.39 8.28 8.46
N ARG A 84 -1.37 7.19 7.68
CA ARG A 84 -0.67 5.95 8.01
C ARG A 84 0.37 5.68 6.95
N ALA A 85 1.62 5.50 7.39
CA ALA A 85 2.72 5.10 6.52
C ALA A 85 3.01 3.62 6.74
N VAL A 86 3.17 2.89 5.64
CA VAL A 86 3.31 1.45 5.61
C VAL A 86 4.50 1.12 4.74
N VAL A 87 5.52 0.52 5.33
CA VAL A 87 6.68 0.04 4.57
C VAL A 87 6.27 -1.26 3.90
N LEU A 88 6.19 -1.30 2.57
CA LEU A 88 5.72 -2.48 1.84
C LEU A 88 6.64 -3.69 2.05
N SER A 89 7.91 -3.48 2.39
CA SER A 89 8.83 -4.58 2.70
C SER A 89 8.40 -5.42 3.92
N THR A 90 7.70 -4.83 4.90
CA THR A 90 7.24 -5.54 6.10
C THR A 90 5.98 -6.38 5.83
N ILE A 91 5.22 -6.01 4.79
CA ILE A 91 4.05 -6.74 4.31
C ILE A 91 4.30 -7.39 2.94
N SER A 92 5.57 -7.63 2.61
CA SER A 92 5.99 -8.19 1.31
C SER A 92 5.31 -9.52 0.99
N ALA A 93 4.99 -10.31 2.01
CA ALA A 93 4.19 -11.54 1.91
C ALA A 93 2.80 -11.31 1.29
N TYR A 94 2.16 -10.19 1.60
CA TYR A 94 0.85 -9.78 1.05
C TYR A 94 0.98 -9.06 -0.30
N CYS A 95 2.19 -8.67 -0.70
CA CYS A 95 2.45 -7.91 -1.92
C CYS A 95 2.92 -8.81 -3.09
N SER A 96 2.37 -10.01 -3.20
CA SER A 96 2.74 -10.95 -4.27
C SER A 96 1.98 -10.64 -5.56
N GLY A 97 2.70 -10.28 -6.62
CA GLY A 97 2.13 -9.95 -7.92
C GLY A 97 1.71 -8.49 -8.02
N VAL A 98 0.62 -8.21 -8.74
CA VAL A 98 0.02 -6.87 -8.79
C VAL A 98 -0.71 -6.63 -7.49
N VAL A 99 -0.41 -5.52 -6.82
CA VAL A 99 -1.01 -5.21 -5.53
C VAL A 99 -2.19 -4.28 -5.74
N HIS A 100 -3.38 -4.74 -5.36
CA HIS A 100 -4.62 -3.99 -5.38
C HIS A 100 -4.85 -3.30 -4.04
N ILE A 101 -5.27 -2.04 -4.08
CA ILE A 101 -5.73 -1.27 -2.94
C ILE A 101 -7.23 -1.04 -3.12
N THR A 102 -8.02 -1.62 -2.23
CA THR A 102 -9.50 -1.57 -2.29
C THR A 102 -10.10 -1.02 -1.00
N GLY A 103 -11.38 -0.63 -1.05
CA GLY A 103 -12.17 -0.26 0.14
C GLY A 103 -11.97 1.18 0.66
N ALA A 104 -11.04 1.94 0.10
CA ALA A 104 -10.69 3.29 0.56
C ALA A 104 -10.85 4.34 -0.56
N ALA A 105 -12.03 4.39 -1.17
CA ALA A 105 -12.36 5.43 -2.14
C ALA A 105 -12.22 6.82 -1.46
N THR A 106 -11.60 7.78 -2.16
CA THR A 106 -11.21 9.14 -1.71
C THR A 106 -9.94 9.26 -0.87
N LEU A 107 -9.31 8.14 -0.49
CA LEU A 107 -8.12 8.17 0.34
C LEU A 107 -6.90 8.58 -0.48
N LYS A 108 -6.06 9.46 0.05
CA LYS A 108 -4.89 9.96 -0.69
C LYS A 108 -3.73 8.98 -0.50
N ALA A 109 -3.22 8.42 -1.59
CA ALA A 109 -2.09 7.52 -1.60
C ALA A 109 -0.86 8.19 -2.23
N GLN A 110 0.30 7.91 -1.64
CA GLN A 110 1.61 8.27 -2.18
C GLN A 110 2.53 7.06 -2.01
N LEU A 111 3.20 6.66 -3.09
CA LEU A 111 4.14 5.55 -3.08
C LEU A 111 5.55 6.10 -3.29
N PHE A 112 6.46 5.80 -2.38
CA PHE A 112 7.86 6.23 -2.46
C PHE A 112 8.79 5.03 -2.57
N ASP A 113 9.74 5.10 -3.48
CA ASP A 113 10.87 4.18 -3.57
C ASP A 113 12.05 4.80 -2.83
N LEU A 114 12.50 4.18 -1.75
CA LEU A 114 13.67 4.55 -0.93
C LEU A 114 14.92 3.76 -1.36
#